data_AF-A0A086PZ79-F1
#
_entry.id   AF-A0A086PZ79-F1
#
_cell.length_a   1.000
_cell.length_b   1.000
_cell.length_c   1.000
_cell.angle_alpha   90.00
_cell.angle_beta   90.00
_cell.angle_gamma   90.00
#
_symmetry.space_group_name_H-M   'P 1'
#
loop_
_entity.id
_entity.type
_entity.pdbx_description
1 polymer ?
#
loop_
_entity_poly.entity_id
_entity_poly.type
_entity_poly.pdbx_seq_one_letter_code
_entity_poly.pdbx_strand_id
1 'polypeptide(L)' 'VPNALVVSAALLECGYHPRGIRLDSGDLAYLSREVRKLFHEAAAAFEMPDLGRLKIAASNDLNEVVISSVRDE' A
#
# COMPACT_ATOMS: atom_id res chain seq x y z
N VAL A 1 -7.43 1.49 5.24
CA VAL A 1 -6.49 0.48 4.68
C VAL A 1 -7.06 -0.94 4.73
N PRO A 2 -7.56 -1.47 5.88
CA PRO A 2 -8.06 -2.86 5.95
C PRO A 2 -9.16 -3.18 4.93
N ASN A 3 -10.13 -2.28 4.74
CA ASN A 3 -11.19 -2.46 3.73
C ASN A 3 -10.63 -2.59 2.31
N ALA A 4 -9.62 -1.79 1.96
CA ALA A 4 -8.99 -1.85 0.64
C ALA A 4 -8.24 -3.18 0.43
N LEU A 5 -7.63 -3.71 1.49
CA LEU A 5 -6.95 -5.02 1.47
C LEU A 5 -7.96 -6.14 1.22
N VAL A 6 -9.08 -6.17 1.95
CA VAL A 6 -10.14 -7.18 1.78
C VAL A 6 -10.70 -7.15 0.36
N VAL A 7 -11.05 -5.97 -0.15
CA VAL A 7 -11.57 -5.84 -1.52
C VAL A 7 -10.50 -6.21 -2.56
N SER A 8 -9.23 -5.86 -2.32
CA SER A 8 -8.15 -6.23 -3.24
C SER A 8 -7.94 -7.74 -3.30
N ALA A 9 -8.04 -8.44 -2.18
CA ALA A 9 -7.97 -9.91 -2.13
C ALA A 9 -9.12 -10.52 -2.94
N ALA A 10 -10.36 -10.09 -2.69
CA ALA A 10 -11.53 -10.57 -3.42
C ALA A 10 -11.43 -10.31 -4.94
N LEU A 11 -10.90 -9.15 -5.35
CA LEU A 11 -10.66 -8.85 -6.76
C LEU A 11 -9.65 -9.80 -7.39
N LEU A 12 -8.54 -10.09 -6.70
CA LEU A 12 -7.53 -11.04 -7.17
C LEU A 12 -8.08 -12.46 -7.30
N GLU A 13 -8.89 -12.93 -6.34
CA GLU A 13 -9.58 -14.23 -6.44
C GLU A 13 -10.50 -14.30 -7.66
N CYS A 14 -11.13 -13.18 -8.03
CA CYS A 14 -11.96 -13.06 -9.21
C CYS A 14 -11.17 -12.85 -10.52
N GLY A 15 -9.83 -12.86 -10.48
CA GLY A 15 -8.95 -12.64 -11.64
C GLY A 15 -8.78 -11.17 -12.04
N TYR A 16 -9.33 -10.22 -11.26
CA TYR A 16 -9.11 -8.79 -11.46
C TYR A 16 -7.86 -8.31 -10.76
N HIS A 17 -7.20 -7.31 -11.34
CA HIS A 17 -5.92 -6.81 -10.85
C HIS A 17 -6.10 -5.41 -10.23
N PRO A 18 -6.23 -5.29 -8.89
CA PRO A 18 -6.30 -4.00 -8.22
C PRO A 18 -5.03 -3.19 -8.50
N ARG A 19 -5.18 -1.87 -8.59
CA ARG A 19 -4.07 -0.98 -8.93
C ARG A 19 -3.24 -0.55 -7.73
N GLY A 20 -3.86 -0.45 -6.55
CA GLY A 20 -3.21 0.04 -5.35
C GLY A 20 -4.12 0.93 -4.50
N ILE A 21 -3.52 1.64 -3.56
CA ILE A 21 -4.20 2.59 -2.67
C ILE A 21 -3.54 3.97 -2.75
N ARG A 22 -4.24 5.01 -2.27
CA ARG A 22 -3.73 6.37 -2.17
C ARG A 22 -3.75 6.85 -0.71
N LEU A 23 -2.66 7.45 -0.26
CA LEU A 23 -2.51 8.16 1.00
C LEU A 23 -2.49 9.67 0.72
N ASP A 24 -3.31 10.43 1.44
CA ASP A 24 -3.58 11.85 1.13
C ASP A 24 -3.48 12.77 2.38
N SER A 25 -3.07 12.21 3.51
CA SER A 25 -2.95 12.93 4.79
C SER A 25 -2.16 12.11 5.81
N GLY A 26 -1.62 12.79 6.83
CA GLY A 26 -0.86 12.18 7.92
C GLY A 26 0.64 12.08 7.61
N ASP A 27 1.38 11.36 8.44
CA ASP A 27 2.80 11.08 8.18
C ASP A 27 2.92 10.06 7.05
N LEU A 28 3.13 10.54 5.83
CA LEU A 28 3.13 9.71 4.62
C LEU A 28 4.28 8.69 4.59
N ALA A 29 5.45 9.04 5.13
CA ALA A 29 6.58 8.13 5.20
C ALA A 29 6.25 6.96 6.11
N TYR A 30 5.85 7.25 7.34
CA TYR A 30 5.44 6.23 8.32
C TYR A 30 4.26 5.39 7.81
N LEU A 31 3.19 6.03 7.33
CA LEU A 31 2.00 5.33 6.86
C LEU A 31 2.28 4.45 5.64
N SER A 32 3.15 4.87 4.72
CA SER A 32 3.52 4.05 3.56
C SER A 32 4.18 2.73 3.97
N ARG A 33 5.01 2.76 5.03
CA ARG A 33 5.70 1.60 5.58
C ARG A 33 4.76 0.65 6.30
N GLU A 34 3.89 1.18 7.16
CA GLU A 34 2.90 0.38 7.87
C GLU A 34 1.91 -0.28 6.90
N VAL A 35 1.50 0.44 5.85
CA VAL A 35 0.69 -0.14 4.77
C VAL A 35 1.44 -1.25 4.05
N ARG A 36 2.70 -1.02 3.65
CA ARG A 36 3.50 -2.04 2.94
C ARG A 36 3.66 -3.30 3.80
N LYS A 37 3.95 -3.14 5.09
CA LYS A 37 4.06 -4.24 6.05
C LYS A 37 2.75 -5.03 6.14
N LEU A 38 1.61 -4.34 6.32
CA LEU A 38 0.30 -4.98 6.39
C LEU A 38 -0.02 -5.78 5.10
N PHE A 39 0.29 -5.23 3.93
CA PHE A 39 0.06 -5.90 2.65
C PHE A 39 0.98 -7.11 2.45
N HIS A 40 2.23 -7.05 2.92
CA HIS A 40 3.14 -8.20 2.92
C HIS A 40 2.69 -9.30 3.88
N GLU A 41 2.26 -8.94 5.09
CA GLU A 41 1.74 -9.89 6.08
C GLU A 41 0.50 -10.62 5.54
N ALA A 42 -0.43 -9.88 4.94
CA ALA A 42 -1.61 -10.48 4.29
C ALA A 42 -1.24 -11.32 3.07
N ALA A 43 -0.31 -10.86 2.22
CA ALA A 43 0.16 -11.64 1.08
C ALA A 43 0.74 -12.99 1.50
N ALA A 44 1.48 -13.04 2.61
CA ALA A 44 2.00 -14.27 3.18
C ALA A 44 0.89 -15.13 3.80
N ALA A 45 -0.01 -14.53 4.59
CA ALA A 45 -1.07 -15.24 5.30
C ALA A 45 -2.11 -15.87 4.35
N PHE A 46 -2.40 -15.23 3.23
CA PHE A 46 -3.37 -15.70 2.24
C PHE A 46 -2.72 -16.39 1.02
N GLU A 47 -1.39 -16.52 1.00
CA GLU A 47 -0.64 -17.05 -0.15
C GLU A 47 -0.93 -16.28 -1.47
N MET A 48 -1.17 -14.97 -1.36
CA MET A 48 -1.51 -14.06 -2.46
C MET A 48 -0.36 -13.05 -2.71
N PRO A 49 0.71 -13.43 -3.43
CA PRO A 49 1.90 -12.58 -3.59
C PRO A 49 1.61 -11.23 -4.25
N ASP A 50 0.55 -11.14 -5.06
CA ASP A 50 0.18 -9.91 -5.76
C ASP A 50 -0.39 -8.83 -4.83
N LEU A 51 -0.96 -9.22 -3.67
CA LEU A 51 -1.30 -8.24 -2.62
C LEU A 51 -0.06 -7.47 -2.19
N GLY A 52 1.05 -8.18 -1.97
CA GLY A 52 2.31 -7.60 -1.52
C GLY A 52 2.93 -6.63 -2.53
N ARG A 53 2.49 -6.63 -3.79
CA ARG A 53 3.02 -5.78 -4.87
C ARG A 53 2.13 -4.59 -5.20
N LEU A 54 0.99 -4.42 -4.51
CA LEU A 54 0.08 -3.31 -4.77
C LEU A 54 0.78 -1.97 -4.57
N LYS A 55 0.50 -1.02 -5.46
CA LYS A 55 1.10 0.31 -5.43
C LYS A 55 0.51 1.11 -4.26
N ILE A 56 1.34 1.92 -3.64
CA ILE A 56 0.94 2.89 -2.61
C ILE A 56 1.32 4.25 -3.20
N ALA A 57 0.32 5.04 -3.58
CA ALA A 57 0.51 6.39 -4.06
C ALA A 57 0.35 7.38 -2.90
N ALA A 58 1.14 8.44 -2.88
CA ALA A 58 0.99 9.56 -1.95
C ALA A 58 0.75 10.84 -2.77
N SER A 59 -0.14 11.74 -2.30
CA SER A 59 -0.55 12.91 -3.10
C SER A 59 -0.60 14.27 -2.39
N ASN A 60 -0.40 14.34 -1.08
CA ASN A 60 -0.50 15.59 -0.32
C ASN A 60 0.81 15.92 0.43
N ASP A 61 1.04 17.18 0.78
CA ASP A 61 2.19 17.68 1.56
C ASP A 61 3.57 17.15 1.12
N LEU A 62 3.71 16.87 -0.19
CA LEU A 62 4.97 16.46 -0.80
C LEU A 62 5.86 17.69 -0.96
N ASN A 63 6.87 17.80 -0.11
CA ASN A 63 8.03 18.68 -0.30
C ASN A 63 9.30 17.83 -0.45
N GLU A 64 10.42 18.47 -0.79
CA GLU A 64 11.69 17.78 -1.05
C GLU A 64 12.16 16.93 0.14
N VAL A 65 11.88 17.39 1.37
CA VAL A 65 12.23 16.67 2.60
C VAL A 65 11.39 15.41 2.74
N VAL A 66 10.07 15.50 2.56
CA VAL A 66 9.15 14.35 2.61
C VAL A 66 9.44 13.36 1.47
N ILE A 67 9.76 13.85 0.28
CA ILE A 67 10.15 12.99 -0.84
C ILE A 67 11.47 12.25 -0.52
N SER A 68 12.45 12.94 0.07
CA SER A 68 13.71 12.32 0.47
C SER A 68 13.51 11.25 1.55
N SER A 69 12.70 11.51 2.59
CA SER A 69 12.44 10.53 3.64
C SER A 69 11.70 9.29 3.15
N VAL A 70 10.83 9.43 2.15
CA VAL A 70 10.15 8.29 1.51
C VAL A 70 11.09 7.49 0.59
N ARG A 71 12.14 8.11 0.04
CA ARG A 71 13.04 7.50 -0.96
C ARG A 71 14.30 6.87 -0.35
N ASP A 72 14.84 7.49 0.70
CA ASP A 72 16.08 7.08 1.35
C ASP A 72 15.85 5.98 2.42
N GLU A 73 14.59 5.58 2.63
CA GLU A 73 14.15 4.46 3.47
C GLU A 73 13.75 3.22 2.65
#